data_AF-A0AAV9Q934-F1
#
_entry.id   AF-A0AAV9Q934-F1
#
_cell.length_a   1.000
_cell.length_b   1.000
_cell.length_c   1.000
_cell.angle_alpha   90.00
_cell.angle_beta   90.00
_cell.angle_gamma   90.00
#
_symmetry.space_group_name_H-M   'P 1'
#
loop_
_entity.id
_entity.type
_entity.pdbx_description
1 polymer ?
#
loop_
_entity_poly.entity_id
_entity_poly.type
_entity_poly.pdbx_seq_one_letter_code
_entity_poly.pdbx_strand_id
1 'polypeptide(L)'
;MAKVDFEDLSGTATPITSNPFDGLINACHGDPKLIQERYNAHRLTRNTQQREKILGQDFRGWLLDEYLVKLEGPQKDESFVDPRHCLVFWGRPPQKVKNLIDVIQSKLKDAAPGMSLTD
;
A
#
# COMPACT_ATOMS: atom_id res chain seq x y z
N MET A 1 -3.27 -18.24 -3.49
CA MET A 1 -3.09 -16.81 -3.84
C MET A 1 -4.42 -16.08 -3.72
N ALA A 2 -4.57 -15.23 -2.70
CA ALA A 2 -5.60 -14.19 -2.78
C ALA A 2 -5.16 -13.23 -3.88
N LYS A 3 -5.78 -13.32 -5.05
CA LYS A 3 -5.51 -12.42 -6.17
C LYS A 3 -6.11 -11.06 -5.79
N VAL A 4 -5.26 -10.09 -5.47
CA VAL A 4 -5.68 -8.70 -5.34
C VAL A 4 -5.74 -8.16 -6.76
N ASP A 5 -6.93 -8.18 -7.36
CA ASP A 5 -7.13 -7.57 -8.67
C ASP A 5 -6.87 -6.06 -8.56
N PHE A 6 -6.09 -5.51 -9.50
CA PHE A 6 -5.91 -4.07 -9.61
C PHE A 6 -7.23 -3.45 -10.07
N GLU A 7 -7.76 -2.53 -9.27
CA GLU A 7 -8.95 -1.76 -9.59
C GLU A 7 -8.56 -0.29 -9.74
N ASP A 8 -8.87 0.30 -10.89
CA ASP A 8 -8.67 1.73 -11.12
C ASP A 8 -9.79 2.55 -10.48
N LEU A 9 -9.51 3.06 -9.28
CA LEU A 9 -10.41 3.92 -8.52
C LEU A 9 -10.31 5.41 -8.87
N SER A 10 -9.68 5.77 -10.00
CA SER A 10 -9.54 7.16 -10.46
C SER A 10 -10.77 7.69 -11.24
N GLY A 11 -11.80 6.86 -11.44
CA GLY A 11 -13.11 7.26 -11.98
C GLY A 11 -13.31 7.05 -13.49
N THR A 12 -12.38 6.43 -14.21
CA THR A 12 -12.55 6.03 -15.62
C THR A 12 -11.97 4.65 -15.85
N ALA A 13 -12.69 3.76 -16.54
CA ALA A 13 -12.15 2.46 -16.94
C ALA A 13 -11.00 2.67 -17.92
N THR A 14 -9.77 2.35 -17.50
CA THR A 14 -8.58 2.45 -18.32
C THR A 14 -8.41 1.16 -19.15
N PRO A 15 -8.13 1.25 -20.47
CA PRO A 15 -7.91 0.06 -21.29
C PRO A 15 -6.78 -0.79 -20.73
N ILE A 16 -6.95 -2.12 -20.74
CA ILE A 16 -5.88 -3.05 -20.36
C ILE A 16 -4.81 -3.02 -21.45
N THR A 17 -3.63 -2.51 -21.12
CA THR A 17 -2.44 -2.57 -21.99
C THR A 17 -1.31 -3.33 -21.28
N SER A 18 -0.14 -3.46 -21.94
CA SER A 18 1.06 -4.04 -21.31
C SER A 18 1.55 -3.24 -20.11
N ASN A 19 1.33 -1.92 -20.12
CA ASN A 19 1.62 -1.06 -18.98
C ASN A 19 0.29 -0.66 -18.32
N PRO A 20 0.03 -1.06 -17.06
CA PRO A 20 -1.25 -0.79 -16.39
C PRO A 20 -1.55 0.71 -16.24
N PHE A 21 -0.56 1.60 -16.43
CA PHE A 21 -0.73 3.05 -16.33
C PHE A 21 -1.03 3.76 -17.65
N ASP A 22 -0.90 3.10 -18.81
CA ASP A 22 -1.03 3.77 -20.11
C ASP A 22 -2.42 4.40 -20.30
N GLY A 23 -3.48 3.69 -19.89
CA GLY A 23 -4.83 4.22 -19.99
C GLY A 23 -5.02 5.50 -19.18
N LEU A 24 -4.43 5.57 -17.98
CA LEU A 24 -4.50 6.74 -17.11
C LEU A 24 -3.69 7.91 -17.70
N ILE A 25 -2.47 7.64 -18.16
CA ILE A 25 -1.58 8.66 -18.75
C ILE A 25 -2.22 9.26 -20.01
N ASN A 26 -2.79 8.40 -20.87
CA ASN A 26 -3.47 8.83 -22.10
C ASN A 26 -4.72 9.64 -21.80
N ALA A 27 -5.55 9.22 -20.83
CA ALA A 27 -6.73 9.96 -20.40
C ALA A 27 -6.40 11.33 -19.78
N CYS A 28 -5.17 11.49 -19.27
CA CYS A 28 -4.66 12.76 -18.75
C CYS A 28 -3.88 13.57 -19.79
N HIS A 29 -3.78 13.11 -21.04
CA HIS A 29 -2.98 13.73 -22.11
C HIS A 29 -1.50 13.95 -21.72
N GLY A 30 -0.97 13.15 -20.80
CA GLY A 30 0.38 13.34 -20.26
C GLY A 30 0.55 14.59 -19.37
N ASP A 31 -0.52 15.32 -19.03
CA ASP A 31 -0.44 16.49 -18.15
C ASP A 31 -0.16 16.06 -16.69
N PRO A 32 0.98 16.47 -16.11
CA PRO A 32 1.33 16.11 -14.73
C PRO A 32 0.28 16.53 -13.69
N LYS A 33 -0.42 17.65 -13.90
CA LYS A 33 -1.44 18.12 -12.96
C LYS A 33 -2.67 17.21 -12.96
N LEU A 34 -3.16 16.85 -14.14
CA LEU A 34 -4.30 15.94 -14.29
C LEU A 34 -3.97 14.54 -13.78
N ILE A 35 -2.75 14.04 -14.04
CA ILE A 35 -2.27 12.77 -13.49
C ILE A 35 -2.27 12.81 -11.96
N GLN A 36 -1.78 13.91 -11.36
CA GLN A 36 -1.75 14.08 -9.91
C GLN A 36 -3.17 14.13 -9.31
N GLU A 37 -4.10 14.83 -9.95
CA GLU A 37 -5.51 14.90 -9.54
C GLU A 37 -6.17 13.52 -9.57
N ARG A 38 -5.97 12.76 -10.66
CA ARG A 38 -6.50 11.39 -10.81
C ARG A 38 -5.92 10.43 -9.78
N TYR A 39 -4.61 10.50 -9.55
CA TYR A 39 -3.96 9.69 -8.53
C TYR A 39 -4.45 10.03 -7.12
N ASN A 40 -4.68 11.32 -6.83
CA ASN A 40 -5.24 11.75 -5.56
C ASN A 40 -6.66 11.19 -5.37
N ALA A 41 -7.51 11.24 -6.40
CA ALA A 41 -8.84 10.65 -6.36
C ALA A 41 -8.79 9.13 -6.09
N HIS A 42 -7.96 8.40 -6.84
CA HIS A 42 -7.73 6.97 -6.62
C HIS A 42 -7.32 6.68 -5.16
N ARG A 43 -6.33 7.40 -4.65
CA ARG A 43 -5.82 7.23 -3.29
C ARG A 43 -6.89 7.49 -2.23
N LEU A 44 -7.68 8.55 -2.38
CA LEU A 44 -8.75 8.89 -1.44
C LEU A 44 -9.85 7.83 -1.46
N THR A 45 -10.33 7.45 -2.64
CA THR A 45 -11.37 6.41 -2.80
C THR A 45 -10.91 5.09 -2.22
N ARG A 46 -9.67 4.65 -2.52
CA ARG A 46 -9.09 3.43 -1.96
C ARG A 46 -9.04 3.48 -0.44
N ASN A 47 -8.54 4.57 0.13
CA ASN A 47 -8.43 4.70 1.59
C ASN A 47 -9.79 4.65 2.28
N THR A 48 -10.82 5.27 1.69
CA THR A 48 -12.19 5.20 2.21
C THR A 48 -12.72 3.76 2.18
N GLN A 49 -12.63 3.08 1.02
CA GLN A 49 -13.06 1.69 0.90
C GLN A 49 -12.33 0.75 1.87
N GLN A 50 -11.01 0.91 2.02
CA GLN A 50 -10.23 0.08 2.93
C GLN A 50 -10.58 0.36 4.39
N ARG A 51 -10.80 1.63 4.76
CA ARG A 51 -11.27 1.99 6.10
C ARG A 51 -12.61 1.31 6.41
N GLU A 52 -13.56 1.34 5.50
CA GLU A 52 -14.86 0.69 5.68
C GLU A 52 -14.71 -0.82 5.86
N LYS A 53 -13.88 -1.48 5.04
CA LYS A 53 -13.60 -2.92 5.15
C LYS A 53 -12.94 -3.30 6.48
N ILE A 54 -11.99 -2.50 6.97
CA ILE A 54 -11.27 -2.78 8.24
C ILE A 54 -12.18 -2.57 9.45
N LEU A 55 -13.11 -1.61 9.39
CA LEU A 55 -14.03 -1.29 10.48
C LEU A 55 -15.36 -2.07 10.39
N GLY A 56 -15.57 -2.85 9.34
CA GLY A 56 -16.76 -3.68 9.12
C GLY A 56 -16.87 -4.84 10.10
N GLN A 57 -18.10 -5.26 10.40
CA GLN A 57 -18.35 -6.42 11.27
C GLN A 57 -17.89 -7.75 10.64
N ASP A 58 -17.75 -7.78 9.32
CA ASP A 58 -17.28 -8.90 8.51
C ASP A 58 -15.76 -8.92 8.33
N PHE A 59 -15.01 -8.04 9.02
CA PHE A 59 -13.56 -8.04 8.98
C PHE A 59 -12.99 -9.34 9.56
N ARG A 60 -12.49 -10.21 8.67
CA ARG A 60 -11.93 -11.52 9.02
C ARG A 60 -10.48 -11.47 9.51
N GLY A 61 -9.92 -10.28 9.70
CA GLY A 61 -8.51 -10.07 10.04
C GLY A 61 -7.64 -9.71 8.85
N TRP A 62 -6.35 -9.55 9.11
CA TRP A 62 -5.35 -9.17 8.11
C TRP A 62 -4.96 -10.36 7.23
N LEU A 63 -4.81 -10.12 5.94
CA LEU A 63 -4.20 -11.07 5.02
C LEU A 63 -2.68 -10.97 5.16
N LEU A 64 -2.03 -12.09 5.43
CA LEU A 64 -0.58 -12.16 5.54
C LEU A 64 0.04 -12.10 4.14
N ASP A 65 1.07 -11.26 3.97
CA ASP A 65 1.81 -11.19 2.72
C ASP A 65 2.78 -12.40 2.64
N GLU A 66 2.45 -13.37 1.81
CA GLU A 66 3.25 -14.59 1.60
C GLU A 66 4.67 -14.30 1.08
N TYR A 67 4.87 -13.21 0.34
CA TYR A 67 6.21 -12.82 -0.11
C TYR A 67 7.04 -12.29 1.06
N LEU A 68 6.45 -11.42 1.90
CA LEU A 68 7.13 -10.93 3.09
C LEU A 68 7.46 -12.07 4.07
N VAL A 69 6.57 -13.06 4.22
CA VAL A 69 6.84 -14.24 5.06
C VAL A 69 8.04 -15.05 4.57
N LYS A 70 8.20 -15.19 3.25
CA LYS A 70 9.33 -15.89 2.64
C LYS A 70 10.61 -15.07 2.65
N LEU A 71 10.51 -13.75 2.60
CA LEU A 71 11.66 -12.85 2.71
C LEU A 71 12.15 -12.72 4.15
N GLU A 72 11.22 -12.59 5.10
CA GLU A 72 11.50 -12.26 6.49
C GLU A 72 10.56 -13.02 7.44
N GLY A 73 11.15 -13.70 8.44
CA GLY A 73 10.41 -14.40 9.49
C GLY A 73 10.79 -15.88 9.65
N PRO A 74 10.01 -16.63 10.46
CA PRO A 74 10.32 -18.03 10.78
C PRO A 74 10.24 -18.99 9.58
N GLN A 75 9.52 -18.59 8.52
CA GLN A 75 9.36 -19.36 7.27
C GLN A 75 10.18 -18.76 6.12
N LYS A 76 11.25 -18.02 6.45
CA LYS A 76 12.16 -17.43 5.47
C LYS A 76 12.75 -18.51 4.56
N ASP A 77 12.75 -18.22 3.26
CA ASP A 77 13.32 -19.04 2.21
C ASP A 77 14.50 -18.29 1.59
N GLU A 78 15.72 -18.75 1.87
CA GLU A 78 16.95 -18.11 1.38
C GLU A 78 17.08 -18.14 -0.15
N SER A 79 16.36 -19.04 -0.82
CA SER A 79 16.35 -19.15 -2.28
C SER A 79 15.28 -18.26 -2.95
N PHE A 80 14.40 -17.65 -2.15
CA PHE A 80 13.28 -16.89 -2.67
C PHE A 80 13.70 -15.46 -3.06
N VAL A 81 13.43 -15.11 -4.32
CA VAL A 81 13.60 -13.75 -4.83
C VAL A 81 12.21 -13.18 -5.13
N ASP A 82 11.89 -12.05 -4.51
CA ASP A 82 10.61 -11.37 -4.73
C ASP A 82 10.53 -10.82 -6.18
N PRO A 83 9.62 -11.35 -7.02
CA PRO A 83 9.49 -10.95 -8.42
C PRO A 83 8.81 -9.59 -8.60
N ARG A 84 8.30 -8.96 -7.53
CA ARG A 84 7.49 -7.73 -7.61
C ARG A 84 8.31 -6.48 -7.96
N HIS A 85 9.64 -6.57 -8.02
CA HIS A 85 10.55 -5.47 -8.38
C HIS A 85 10.14 -4.13 -7.73
N CYS A 86 9.95 -4.12 -6.41
CA CYS A 86 9.42 -2.97 -5.67
C CYS A 86 10.37 -1.77 -5.76
N LEU A 87 9.95 -0.71 -6.46
CA LEU A 87 10.61 0.59 -6.43
C LEU A 87 9.96 1.45 -5.34
N VAL A 88 10.74 1.83 -4.32
CA VAL A 88 10.28 2.66 -3.20
C VAL A 88 11.01 4.01 -3.22
N PHE A 89 10.25 5.10 -3.28
CA PHE A 89 10.77 6.45 -3.10
C PHE A 89 10.63 6.88 -1.63
N TRP A 90 11.75 7.09 -0.96
CA TRP A 90 11.78 7.57 0.42
C TRP A 90 11.74 9.10 0.46
N GLY A 91 10.56 9.66 0.71
CA GLY A 91 10.41 11.08 1.03
C GLY A 91 10.58 11.32 2.54
N ARG A 92 11.25 12.41 2.93
CA ARG A 92 11.33 12.79 4.35
C ARG A 92 9.92 13.11 4.88
N PRO A 93 9.40 12.37 5.88
CA PRO A 93 8.05 12.62 6.37
C PRO A 93 7.99 13.98 7.10
N PRO A 94 6.88 14.74 6.98
CA PRO A 94 6.67 15.96 7.76
C PRO A 94 6.69 15.70 9.27
N GLN A 95 7.03 16.72 10.08
CA GLN A 95 7.16 16.56 11.54
C GLN A 95 5.88 16.03 12.20
N LYS A 96 4.70 16.46 11.74
CA LYS A 96 3.41 15.96 12.25
C LYS A 96 3.26 14.44 12.10
N VAL A 97 3.80 13.86 11.03
CA VAL A 97 3.75 12.42 10.76
C VAL A 97 4.73 11.69 11.68
N LYS A 98 5.94 12.23 11.86
CA LYS A 98 6.93 11.68 12.80
C LYS A 98 6.38 11.61 14.23
N ASN A 99 5.77 12.70 14.71
CA ASN A 99 5.17 12.73 16.05
C ASN A 99 4.07 11.65 16.20
N LEU A 100 3.27 11.42 15.17
CA LEU A 100 2.25 10.37 15.18
C LEU A 100 2.88 8.97 15.24
N ILE A 101 3.95 8.74 14.46
CA ILE A 101 4.71 7.49 14.48
C ILE A 101 5.25 7.24 15.89
N ASP A 102 5.84 8.24 16.53
CA ASP A 102 6.37 8.13 17.90
C ASP A 102 5.28 7.70 18.89
N VAL A 103 4.08 8.31 18.81
CA VAL A 103 2.94 7.93 19.67
C VAL A 103 2.52 6.48 19.44
N ILE A 104 2.45 6.04 18.19
CA ILE A 104 2.06 4.66 17.85
C ILE A 104 3.12 3.68 18.36
N GLN A 105 4.40 3.96 18.11
CA GLN A 105 5.50 3.09 18.53
C GLN A 105 5.56 2.96 20.06
N SER A 106 5.35 4.04 20.81
CA SER A 106 5.26 3.96 22.28
C SER A 106 4.13 3.04 22.72
N LYS A 107 2.92 3.19 22.16
CA LYS A 107 1.78 2.32 22.50
C LYS A 107 2.03 0.85 22.15
N LEU A 108 2.70 0.60 21.03
CA LEU A 108 3.04 -0.77 20.62
C LEU A 108 4.08 -1.39 21.55
N LYS A 109 5.10 -0.63 21.98
CA LYS A 109 6.08 -1.08 22.97
C LYS A 109 5.42 -1.42 24.31
N ASP A 110 4.46 -0.59 24.76
CA ASP A 110 3.72 -0.86 25.99
C ASP A 110 2.89 -2.15 25.90
N ALA A 111 2.28 -2.41 24.73
CA ALA A 111 1.44 -3.60 24.51
C ALA A 111 2.26 -4.88 24.22
N ALA A 112 3.44 -4.76 23.62
CA ALA A 112 4.30 -5.87 23.21
C ALA A 112 5.79 -5.51 23.40
N PRO A 113 6.32 -5.60 24.64
CA PRO A 113 7.66 -5.10 24.99
C PRO A 113 8.82 -5.79 24.25
N GLY A 114 8.59 -6.96 23.66
CA GLY A 114 9.58 -7.72 22.88
C GLY A 114 9.58 -7.43 21.38
N MET A 115 8.65 -6.63 20.86
CA MET A 115 8.53 -6.34 19.43
C MET A 115 9.07 -4.94 19.13
N SER A 116 10.25 -4.85 18.55
CA SER A 116 10.79 -3.58 18.02
C SER A 116 10.43 -3.45 16.54
N LEU A 117 9.55 -2.50 16.22
CA LEU A 117 9.31 -2.03 14.85
C LEU A 117 10.33 -0.94 14.54
N THR A 118 11.56 -1.34 14.30
CA THR A 118 12.62 -0.46 13.78
C THR A 118 13.26 -1.14 12.60
N ASP A 119 12.85 -0.70 11.41
CA ASP A 119 13.69 -0.45 10.24
C ASP A 119 13.04 0.68 9.41
#